data_AF-A0A520KAJ1-F1
#
_entry.id   AF-A0A520KAJ1-F1
#
_cell.length_a   1.000
_cell.length_b   1.000
_cell.length_c   1.000
_cell.angle_alpha   90.00
_cell.angle_beta   90.00
_cell.angle_gamma   90.00
#
_symmetry.space_group_name_H-M   'P 1'
#
loop_
_entity.id
_entity.type
_entity.pdbx_description
1 polymer ?
#
loop_
_entity_poly.entity_id
_entity_poly.type
_entity_poly.pdbx_seq_one_letter_code
_entity_poly.pdbx_strand_id
1 'polypeptide(L)' 'MVSNYTIKGKFVMGDSLQKFEKTLRAAKEENAVEKVMMDIGSKHRVKRKYIMIEEVRAD' A
#
# COMPACT_ATOMS: atom_id res chain seq x y z
N MET A 1 -20.59 2.74 4.65
CA MET A 1 -20.31 2.98 3.21
C MET A 1 -18.93 2.40 2.92
N VAL A 2 -18.74 1.78 1.76
CA VAL A 2 -17.44 1.22 1.34
C VAL A 2 -17.06 1.94 0.05
N SER A 3 -15.86 2.52 0.03
CA SER A 3 -15.34 3.28 -1.11
C SER A 3 -14.15 2.54 -1.73
N ASN A 4 -13.83 2.88 -2.99
CA ASN A 4 -12.60 2.42 -3.61
C ASN A 4 -11.48 3.37 -3.22
N TYR A 5 -10.34 2.81 -2.83
CA TYR A 5 -9.13 3.56 -2.53
C TYR A 5 -8.01 3.09 -3.45
N THR A 6 -7.36 4.03 -4.11
CA THR A 6 -6.16 3.78 -4.91
C THR A 6 -4.95 4.32 -4.16
N ILE A 7 -4.03 3.42 -3.80
CA ILE A 7 -2.83 3.74 -3.02
C ILE A 7 -1.62 3.54 -3.91
N LYS A 8 -0.76 4.56 -3.98
CA LYS A 8 0.51 4.54 -4.71
C LYS A 8 1.66 4.72 -3.75
N GLY A 9 2.76 4.06 -4.05
CA GLY A 9 3.96 4.20 -3.25
C GLY A 9 5.11 3.39 -3.78
N LYS A 10 6.12 3.21 -2.94
CA LYS A 10 7.31 2.44 -3.24
C LYS A 10 7.72 1.59 -2.05
N PHE A 11 8.46 0.51 -2.31
CA PHE A 11 9.10 -0.28 -1.26
C PHE A 11 10.51 -0.67 -1.64
N VAL A 12 11.37 -0.87 -0.63
CA VAL A 12 12.75 -1.32 -0.83
C VAL A 12 12.79 -2.84 -0.99
N MET A 13 13.43 -3.32 -2.05
CA MET A 13 13.66 -4.73 -2.33
C MET A 13 15.11 -4.93 -2.78
N GLY A 14 15.93 -5.51 -1.91
CA GLY A 14 17.39 -5.53 -2.08
C GLY A 14 17.93 -4.10 -2.15
N ASP A 15 18.70 -3.80 -3.20
CA ASP A 15 19.29 -2.47 -3.46
C ASP A 15 18.40 -1.58 -4.34
N SER A 16 17.16 -2.01 -4.61
CA SER A 16 16.25 -1.34 -5.54
C SER A 16 14.99 -0.82 -4.86
N LEU A 17 14.43 0.26 -5.41
CA LEU A 17 13.13 0.83 -5.02
C LEU A 17 12.08 0.43 -6.05
N GLN A 18 11.10 -0.35 -5.61
CA GLN A 18 10.02 -0.87 -6.44
C GLN A 18 8.77 -0.02 -6.24
N LYS A 19 8.18 0.48 -7.33
CA LYS A 19 6.92 1.22 -7.29
C LYS A 19 5.74 0.25 -7.21
N PHE A 20 4.67 0.66 -6.53
CA PHE A 20 3.41 -0.07 -6.53
C PHE A 20 2.23 0.88 -6.66
N GLU A 21 1.15 0.36 -7.22
CA GLU A 21 -0.17 0.97 -7.26
C GLU A 21 -1.19 -0.11 -6.96
N LYS A 22 -2.11 0.16 -6.03
CA LYS A 22 -3.11 -0.82 -5.64
C LYS A 22 -4.45 -0.17 -5.34
N THR A 23 -5.48 -0.67 -6.01
CA THR A 23 -6.87 -0.27 -5.78
C THR A 23 -7.60 -1.33 -4.97
N LEU A 24 -8.26 -0.93 -3.90
CA LEU A 24 -9.01 -1.83 -3.03
C LEU A 24 -10.22 -1.15 -2.38
N ARG A 25 -11.19 -1.97 -1.99
CA ARG A 25 -12.37 -1.52 -1.23
C ARG A 25 -12.11 -1.52 0.26
N ALA A 26 -12.43 -0.41 0.92
CA ALA A 26 -12.35 -0.29 2.36
C ALA A 26 -13.46 0.61 2.91
N ALA A 27 -13.78 0.45 4.20
CA ALA A 27 -14.73 1.33 4.89
C ALA A 27 -14.12 2.69 5.27
N LYS A 28 -12.79 2.77 5.35
CA LYS A 28 -12.00 3.95 5.71
C LYS A 28 -10.64 3.87 5.01
N GLU A 29 -10.00 5.01 4.83
CA GLU A 29 -8.68 5.13 4.24
C GLU A 29 -7.61 4.34 5.01
N GLU A 30 -7.63 4.44 6.35
CA GLU A 30 -6.71 3.74 7.26
C GLU A 30 -6.73 2.21 7.02
N ASN A 31 -7.92 1.65 6.84
CA ASN A 31 -8.11 0.22 6.56
C ASN A 31 -7.58 -0.16 5.18
N ALA A 32 -7.66 0.75 4.19
CA ALA A 32 -7.10 0.52 2.87
C ALA A 32 -5.56 0.50 2.94
N VAL A 33 -4.97 1.47 3.63
CA VAL A 33 -3.53 1.58 3.87
C VAL A 33 -2.99 0.36 4.59
N GLU A 34 -3.66 -0.06 5.67
CA GLU A 34 -3.23 -1.22 6.45
C GLU A 34 -3.24 -2.51 5.61
N LYS A 35 -4.29 -2.73 4.80
CA LYS A 35 -4.36 -3.86 3.89
C LYS A 35 -3.23 -3.86 2.86
N VAL A 36 -2.90 -2.71 2.29
CA VAL A 36 -1.78 -2.60 1.33
C VAL A 36 -0.45 -2.88 2.00
N MET A 37 -0.21 -2.33 3.20
CA MET A 37 0.98 -2.60 4.00
C MET A 37 1.13 -4.09 4.33
N MET A 38 0.04 -4.77 4.71
CA MET A 38 0.04 -6.20 4.98
C MET A 38 0.32 -7.03 3.72
N ASP A 39 -0.30 -6.68 2.59
CA ASP A 39 -0.11 -7.42 1.34
C ASP A 39 1.32 -7.31 0.82
N ILE A 40 1.89 -6.10 0.80
CA ILE A 40 3.28 -5.88 0.38
C ILE A 40 4.24 -6.58 1.34
N GLY A 41 4.02 -6.43 2.65
CA GLY A 41 4.86 -7.04 3.67
C GLY A 41 4.85 -8.56 3.61
N SER A 42 3.69 -9.18 3.40
CA SER A 42 3.54 -10.64 3.31
C SER A 42 4.14 -11.21 2.02
N LYS A 43 3.80 -10.63 0.86
CA LYS A 43 4.23 -11.15 -0.46
C LYS A 43 5.71 -10.95 -0.73
N HIS A 44 6.25 -9.82 -0.32
CA HIS A 44 7.65 -9.46 -0.62
C HIS A 44 8.59 -9.63 0.57
N ARG A 45 8.06 -10.07 1.73
CA ARG A 45 8.81 -10.20 3.00
C ARG A 45 9.49 -8.88 3.42
N VAL A 46 8.81 -7.76 3.18
CA VAL A 46 9.33 -6.41 3.43
C VAL A 46 8.80 -5.87 4.75
N LYS A 47 9.68 -5.33 5.60
CA LYS A 47 9.28 -4.68 6.85
C LYS A 47 8.58 -3.35 6.55
N ARG A 48 7.56 -2.98 7.34
CA ARG A 48 6.77 -1.75 7.15
C ARG A 48 7.61 -0.48 7.00
N LYS A 49 8.71 -0.36 7.74
CA LYS A 49 9.63 0.79 7.65
C LYS A 49 10.30 0.98 6.28
N TYR A 50 10.23 -0.02 5.40
CA TYR A 50 10.77 0.01 4.05
C TYR A 50 9.67 0.22 2.99
N ILE A 51 8.44 0.49 3.40
CA ILE A 51 7.31 0.79 2.51
C ILE A 51 6.97 2.27 2.69
N MET A 52 6.97 3.01 1.60
CA MET A 52 6.66 4.44 1.55
C MET A 52 5.38 4.61 0.74
N ILE A 53 4.34 5.15 1.38
CA ILE A 53 3.12 5.57 0.67
C ILE A 53 3.35 7.00 0.19
N GLU A 54 3.14 7.22 -1.11
CA GLU A 54 3.30 8.51 -1.75
C GLU A 54 1.94 9.19 -1.97
N GLU A 55 0.88 8.40 -2.19
CA GLU A 55 -0.44 8.94 -2.49
C GLU A 55 -1.56 7.98 -2.07
N VAL A 56 -2.66 8.55 -1.59
CA VAL A 56 -3.91 7.85 -1.34
C VAL A 56 -5.04 8.66 -1.99
N ARG A 57 -5.78 8.03 -2.90
CA ARG A 57 -6.97 8.61 -3.54
C ARG A 57 -8.20 7.81 -3.17
N ALA A 58 -9.31 8.49 -2.92
CA ALA A 58 -10.61 7.89 -2.74
C ALA A 58 -11.51 8.25 -3.93
N ASP A 59 -12.26 7.25 -4.42
CA ASP A 59 -13.30 7.40 -5.44
C ASP A 59 -14.70 7.26 -4.83
#